data_AF-A0A7Y5KFV9-F1
#
_entry.id   AF-A0A7Y5KFV9-F1
#
_cell.length_a   1.000
_cell.length_b   1.000
_cell.length_c   1.000
_cell.angle_alpha   90.00
_cell.angle_beta   90.00
_cell.angle_gamma   90.00
#
_symmetry.space_group_name_H-M   'P 1'
#
loop_
_entity.id
_entity.type
_entity.pdbx_description
1 polymer ?
#
loop_
_entity_poly.entity_id
_entity_poly.type
_entity_poly.pdbx_seq_one_letter_code
_entity_poly.pdbx_strand_id
1 'polypeptide(L)'
;MTQLTSPAGVCLIILTASRLLASQPNIALTQASAQQSLLHFKLTSFKLDTLKISHDSTPLLIPLFENGLVIDKEGAPNLPREVFILGVPQGARVSATAQILRAEEIRDIDIAPIATYKDQRFEYTRDAKIFAQDRFYPQELATVEGPSEFREQTIVRVAAAPFQYNPVTRVLRIIHEMQIVVNHGGAAGQSAATTNYSATEEAFYRDLVLNYEQARPLRGQREAELRKSQSPFAEGPLYKFAITSEGLFRITGQTLEGKGLNLSSINPANIKLYNNGGRELPRRLSSPRPNGLLENAIYVSDGGDGKFDRNDFILFYGRGVEGFAYDSTNGASAHYINHFGFNNYYFLSVNPTDATTPGKRMNVRATLPVAGATTIATTFEEQLFVEEESNVWLESDQTWFGFLFSNSSG
;
A
#
# COMPACT_ATOMS: atom_id res chain seq x y z
N MET A 1 19.33 -15.09 -9.99
CA MET A 1 18.08 -14.96 -9.21
C MET A 1 17.97 -13.50 -8.81
N THR A 2 16.94 -12.85 -9.33
CA THR A 2 16.78 -11.40 -9.53
C THR A 2 16.56 -10.65 -8.22
N GLN A 3 17.28 -9.56 -7.96
CA GLN A 3 16.76 -8.44 -7.16
C GLN A 3 17.27 -7.09 -7.66
N LEU A 4 16.31 -6.17 -7.76
CA LEU A 4 16.44 -4.77 -8.14
C LEU A 4 17.05 -3.96 -7.00
N THR A 5 17.99 -3.08 -7.35
CA THR A 5 18.40 -1.96 -6.52
C THR A 5 17.41 -0.80 -6.65
N SER A 6 16.89 -0.27 -5.54
CA SER A 6 16.35 1.08 -5.48
C SER A 6 16.57 1.67 -4.08
N PRO A 7 17.02 2.94 -3.97
CA PRO A 7 17.19 3.62 -2.69
C PRO A 7 15.83 4.04 -2.13
N ALA A 8 15.75 4.14 -0.80
CA ALA A 8 14.60 4.53 0.01
C ALA A 8 13.55 3.42 0.29
N GLY A 9 13.85 2.62 1.32
CA GLY A 9 12.97 2.48 2.49
C GLY A 9 11.63 1.75 2.38
N VAL A 10 11.15 1.35 1.20
CA VAL A 10 9.79 0.77 1.08
C VAL A 10 9.77 -0.65 0.49
N CYS A 11 10.86 -1.16 -0.10
CA CYS A 11 10.85 -2.44 -0.82
C CYS A 11 11.42 -3.66 -0.04
N LEU A 12 11.60 -3.58 1.28
CA LEU A 12 12.08 -4.71 2.12
C LEU A 12 10.95 -5.43 2.89
N ILE A 13 9.73 -4.91 2.86
CA ILE A 13 8.60 -5.47 3.63
C ILE A 13 7.91 -6.64 2.88
N ILE A 14 7.87 -6.61 1.54
CA ILE A 14 7.06 -7.57 0.74
C ILE A 14 7.76 -8.94 0.59
N LEU A 15 9.10 -8.94 0.42
CA LEU A 15 9.89 -10.19 0.30
C LEU A 15 10.09 -10.90 1.64
N THR A 16 10.08 -10.16 2.76
CA THR A 16 10.09 -10.77 4.10
C THR A 16 8.72 -11.35 4.44
N ALA A 17 7.62 -10.64 4.14
CA ALA A 17 6.26 -11.11 4.43
C ALA A 17 5.91 -12.46 3.78
N SER A 18 6.31 -12.70 2.53
CA SER A 18 5.99 -13.96 1.83
C SER A 18 6.71 -15.19 2.41
N ARG A 19 7.93 -15.02 2.96
CA ARG A 19 8.61 -16.10 3.69
C ARG A 19 8.15 -16.24 5.14
N LEU A 20 7.66 -15.17 5.76
CA LEU A 20 7.08 -15.23 7.10
C LEU A 20 5.68 -15.85 7.15
N LEU A 21 4.95 -15.86 6.02
CA LEU A 21 3.66 -16.56 5.82
C LEU A 21 3.83 -18.03 5.39
N ALA A 22 5.06 -18.49 5.16
CA ALA A 22 5.32 -19.90 4.89
C ALA A 22 5.20 -20.72 6.18
N SER A 23 4.86 -22.01 6.06
CA SER A 23 4.95 -22.94 7.19
C SER A 23 6.33 -22.83 7.83
N GLN A 24 6.40 -22.80 9.16
CA GLN A 24 7.65 -22.75 9.91
C GLN A 24 8.00 -24.15 10.42
N PRO A 25 8.63 -25.03 9.61
CA PRO A 25 8.83 -26.43 9.98
C PRO A 25 9.78 -26.61 11.16
N ASN A 26 10.66 -25.65 11.41
CA ASN A 26 11.68 -25.76 12.44
C ASN A 26 11.25 -25.15 13.78
N ILE A 27 10.10 -24.47 13.86
CA ILE A 27 9.63 -23.82 15.09
C ILE A 27 8.31 -24.46 15.52
N ALA A 28 8.28 -24.98 16.75
CA ALA A 28 7.06 -25.45 17.39
C ALA A 28 6.77 -24.64 18.65
N LEU A 29 5.59 -24.02 18.73
CA LEU A 29 5.09 -23.40 19.96
C LEU A 29 4.69 -24.50 20.95
N THR A 30 5.45 -24.67 22.03
CA THR A 30 5.18 -25.71 23.04
C THR A 30 4.25 -25.22 24.13
N GLN A 31 4.35 -23.95 24.51
CA GLN A 31 3.47 -23.32 25.48
C GLN A 31 3.36 -21.83 25.19
N ALA A 32 2.18 -21.25 25.40
CA ALA A 32 1.98 -19.81 25.36
C ALA A 32 1.04 -19.38 26.47
N SER A 33 1.45 -18.35 27.19
CA SER A 33 0.67 -17.64 28.21
C SER A 33 0.71 -16.14 27.94
N ALA A 34 -0.02 -15.36 28.74
CA ALA A 34 0.02 -13.90 28.65
C ALA A 34 1.40 -13.30 28.99
N GLN A 35 2.24 -14.02 29.73
CA GLN A 35 3.54 -13.54 30.22
C GLN A 35 4.72 -14.18 29.50
N GLN A 36 4.54 -15.34 28.88
CA GLN A 36 5.65 -16.09 28.30
C GLN A 36 5.20 -16.99 27.14
N SER A 37 6.01 -17.05 26.09
CA SER A 37 5.90 -18.05 25.03
C SER A 37 7.15 -18.93 25.04
N LEU A 38 6.94 -20.24 25.07
CA LEU A 38 7.97 -21.27 25.05
C LEU A 38 7.92 -21.96 23.68
N LEU A 39 9.05 -21.95 22.98
CA LEU A 39 9.16 -22.51 21.64
C LEU A 39 10.32 -23.48 21.55
N HIS A 40 10.09 -24.60 20.89
CA HIS A 40 11.13 -25.56 20.55
C HIS A 40 11.55 -25.35 19.11
N PHE A 41 12.84 -25.05 18.91
CA PHE A 41 13.44 -24.98 17.59
C PHE A 41 14.14 -26.30 17.27
N LYS A 42 13.91 -26.81 16.06
CA LYS A 42 14.58 -28.01 15.51
C LYS A 42 14.98 -27.76 14.06
N LEU A 43 16.28 -27.71 13.80
CA LEU A 43 16.83 -27.60 12.45
C LEU A 43 16.58 -28.89 11.67
N THR A 44 15.61 -28.88 10.75
CA THR A 44 15.19 -30.09 10.02
C THR A 44 16.19 -30.48 8.93
N SER A 45 16.69 -29.50 8.19
CA SER A 45 17.71 -29.70 7.16
C SER A 45 18.55 -28.44 6.97
N PHE A 46 19.80 -28.61 6.53
CA PHE A 46 20.67 -27.50 6.14
C PHE A 46 21.65 -27.96 5.05
N LYS A 47 22.24 -26.99 4.35
CA LYS A 47 23.30 -27.17 3.37
C LYS A 47 24.43 -26.20 3.66
N LEU A 48 25.68 -26.63 3.50
CA LEU A 48 26.83 -25.73 3.41
C LEU A 48 27.18 -25.56 1.94
N ASP A 49 26.88 -24.39 1.38
CA ASP A 49 27.20 -24.08 -0.02
C ASP A 49 28.62 -23.52 -0.13
N THR A 50 29.28 -23.81 -1.24
CA THR A 50 30.67 -23.39 -1.46
C THR A 50 30.72 -22.17 -2.37
N LEU A 51 31.23 -21.05 -1.85
CA LEU A 51 31.53 -19.85 -2.60
C LEU A 51 33.01 -19.84 -2.99
N LYS A 52 33.27 -19.84 -4.29
CA LYS A 52 34.61 -19.64 -4.85
C LYS A 52 34.76 -18.19 -5.28
N ILE A 53 35.66 -17.46 -4.62
CA ILE A 53 36.05 -16.11 -5.03
C ILE A 53 37.29 -16.26 -5.92
N SER A 54 37.27 -15.67 -7.12
CA SER A 54 38.26 -15.90 -8.19
C SER A 54 39.73 -15.62 -7.82
N HIS A 55 40.00 -14.98 -6.68
CA HIS A 55 41.33 -14.60 -6.22
C HIS A 55 41.76 -15.23 -4.88
N ASP A 56 40.89 -16.00 -4.20
CA ASP A 56 41.20 -16.64 -2.92
C ASP A 56 41.44 -18.15 -3.10
N SER A 57 42.49 -18.67 -2.45
CA SER A 57 42.86 -20.10 -2.51
C SER A 57 41.98 -21.01 -1.66
N THR A 58 41.22 -20.46 -0.70
CA THR A 58 40.35 -21.21 0.21
C THR A 58 38.87 -20.94 -0.10
N PRO A 59 38.06 -21.97 -0.37
CA PRO A 59 36.63 -21.80 -0.57
C PRO A 59 35.97 -21.29 0.71
N LEU A 60 35.09 -20.29 0.57
CA LEU A 60 34.25 -19.83 1.67
C LEU A 60 32.96 -20.64 1.70
N LEU A 61 32.42 -20.90 2.89
CA LEU A 61 31.17 -21.61 3.08
C LEU A 61 30.03 -20.66 3.44
N ILE A 62 28.85 -20.96 2.92
CA ILE A 62 27.60 -20.27 3.25
C ILE A 62 26.60 -21.31 3.76
N PRO A 63 26.26 -21.29 5.06
CA PRO A 63 25.18 -22.10 5.58
C PRO A 63 23.84 -21.62 5.02
N LEU A 64 23.00 -22.58 4.64
CA LEU A 64 21.66 -22.36 4.10
C LEU A 64 20.71 -23.37 4.74
N PHE A 65 19.50 -22.95 5.03
CA PHE A 65 18.43 -23.82 5.47
C PHE A 65 17.07 -23.24 5.05
N GLU A 66 16.03 -24.07 5.09
CA GLU A 66 14.68 -23.64 4.75
C GLU A 66 14.23 -22.49 5.66
N ASN A 67 13.65 -21.44 5.06
CA ASN A 67 13.27 -20.19 5.74
C ASN A 67 14.40 -19.39 6.40
N GLY A 68 15.66 -19.77 6.20
CA GLY A 68 16.81 -19.01 6.68
C GLY A 68 16.88 -17.61 6.05
N LEU A 69 17.00 -16.59 6.90
CA LEU A 69 17.12 -15.18 6.53
C LEU A 69 18.44 -14.60 7.05
N VAL A 70 19.14 -13.86 6.19
CA VAL A 70 20.33 -13.10 6.57
C VAL A 70 19.86 -11.72 7.02
N ILE A 71 20.02 -11.42 8.31
CA ILE A 71 19.51 -10.19 8.93
C ILE A 71 20.61 -9.33 9.57
N ASP A 72 21.86 -9.80 9.52
CA ASP A 72 23.02 -9.04 9.99
C ASP A 72 23.51 -8.04 8.94
N LYS A 73 24.35 -7.10 9.38
CA LYS A 73 24.94 -6.07 8.50
C LYS A 73 25.98 -6.66 7.55
N GLU A 74 26.21 -5.93 6.46
CA GLU A 74 27.31 -6.20 5.53
C GLU A 74 28.66 -6.38 6.26
N GLY A 75 29.44 -7.35 5.79
CA GLY A 75 30.73 -7.71 6.35
C GLY A 75 30.72 -8.57 7.62
N ALA A 76 29.58 -8.77 8.28
CA ALA A 76 29.45 -9.77 9.35
C ALA A 76 29.48 -11.20 8.78
N PRO A 77 29.78 -12.25 9.56
CA PRO A 77 29.64 -13.63 9.12
C PRO A 77 28.24 -13.92 8.57
N ASN A 78 28.14 -14.52 7.39
CA ASN A 78 26.88 -14.85 6.74
C ASN A 78 26.24 -16.08 7.42
N LEU A 79 25.49 -15.82 8.49
CA LEU A 79 24.82 -16.82 9.30
C LEU A 79 23.31 -16.57 9.23
N PRO A 80 22.54 -17.37 8.47
CA PRO A 80 21.10 -17.18 8.40
C PRO A 80 20.43 -17.53 9.73
N ARG A 81 19.31 -16.85 9.99
CA ARG A 81 18.47 -17.01 11.18
C ARG A 81 17.04 -17.33 10.77
N GLU A 82 16.33 -18.04 11.63
CA GLU A 82 14.90 -18.26 11.45
C GLU A 82 14.14 -17.13 12.12
N VAL A 83 13.27 -16.45 11.37
CA VAL A 83 12.49 -15.33 11.89
C VAL A 83 11.03 -15.70 11.91
N PHE A 84 10.41 -15.56 13.07
CA PHE A 84 8.99 -15.82 13.28
C PHE A 84 8.33 -14.67 14.04
N ILE A 85 7.01 -14.55 13.88
CA ILE A 85 6.23 -13.49 14.51
C ILE A 85 5.42 -14.06 15.67
N LEU A 86 5.45 -13.33 16.79
CA LEU A 86 4.56 -13.55 17.93
C LEU A 86 3.69 -12.32 18.15
N GLY A 87 2.42 -12.55 18.45
CA GLY A 87 1.51 -11.53 18.95
C GLY A 87 1.68 -11.38 20.46
N VAL A 88 1.78 -10.13 20.90
CA VAL A 88 2.05 -9.77 22.30
C VAL A 88 1.05 -8.70 22.75
N PRO A 89 0.89 -8.50 24.08
CA PRO A 89 0.06 -7.40 24.57
C PRO A 89 0.57 -6.03 24.12
N GLN A 90 -0.34 -5.08 23.93
CA GLN A 90 0.04 -3.70 23.62
C GLN A 90 0.91 -3.10 24.73
N GLY A 91 2.00 -2.44 24.34
CA GLY A 91 2.96 -1.85 25.29
C GLY A 91 3.83 -2.86 26.06
N ALA A 92 3.79 -4.14 25.72
CA ALA A 92 4.66 -5.15 26.32
C ALA A 92 6.14 -4.88 26.00
N ARG A 93 6.99 -5.00 27.00
CA ARG A 93 8.44 -5.14 26.82
C ARG A 93 8.74 -6.62 26.62
N VAL A 94 9.40 -6.95 25.51
CA VAL A 94 9.64 -8.34 25.14
C VAL A 94 11.14 -8.62 25.15
N SER A 95 11.51 -9.78 25.68
CA SER A 95 12.88 -10.30 25.63
C SER A 95 12.84 -11.77 25.24
N ALA A 96 13.89 -12.25 24.56
CA ALA A 96 14.04 -13.66 24.23
C ALA A 96 15.38 -14.17 24.74
N THR A 97 15.37 -15.39 25.25
CA THR A 97 16.57 -16.16 25.60
C THR A 97 16.47 -17.53 24.97
N ALA A 98 17.59 -18.12 24.59
CA ALA A 98 17.60 -19.47 24.06
C ALA A 98 18.68 -20.34 24.73
N GLN A 99 18.34 -21.60 24.93
CA GLN A 99 19.19 -22.62 25.51
C GLN A 99 19.43 -23.73 24.48
N ILE A 100 20.70 -24.00 24.17
CA ILE A 100 21.11 -25.10 23.29
C ILE A 100 20.74 -26.43 23.96
N LEU A 101 20.01 -27.28 23.24
CA LEU A 101 19.70 -28.66 23.65
C LEU A 101 20.61 -29.66 22.93
N ARG A 102 20.84 -29.45 21.63
CA ARG A 102 21.72 -30.28 20.79
C ARG A 102 22.49 -29.43 19.79
N ALA A 103 23.80 -29.62 19.72
CA ALA A 103 24.65 -28.95 18.74
C ALA A 103 25.81 -29.85 18.30
N GLU A 104 26.37 -29.56 17.13
CA GLU A 104 27.64 -30.10 16.64
C GLU A 104 28.59 -28.96 16.29
N GLU A 105 29.89 -29.25 16.28
CA GLU A 105 30.92 -28.28 15.88
C GLU A 105 31.76 -28.86 14.75
N ILE A 106 31.96 -28.04 13.72
CA ILE A 106 32.83 -28.35 12.59
C ILE A 106 34.00 -27.36 12.59
N ARG A 107 35.21 -27.90 12.51
CA ARG A 107 36.46 -27.14 12.55
C ARG A 107 36.99 -26.86 11.15
N ASP A 108 37.95 -25.95 11.07
CA ASP A 108 38.67 -25.59 9.84
C ASP A 108 37.74 -25.08 8.73
N ILE A 109 36.69 -24.35 9.12
CA ILE A 109 35.74 -23.72 8.20
C ILE A 109 35.95 -22.21 8.15
N ASP A 110 35.92 -21.66 6.93
CA ASP A 110 35.77 -20.22 6.70
C ASP A 110 34.36 -19.88 6.23
N ILE A 111 33.64 -19.09 7.03
CA ILE A 111 32.33 -18.57 6.65
C ILE A 111 32.50 -17.30 5.82
N ALA A 112 31.74 -17.20 4.74
CA ALA A 112 31.73 -15.99 3.92
C ALA A 112 31.16 -14.80 4.72
N PRO A 113 31.70 -13.59 4.59
CA PRO A 113 31.02 -12.42 5.09
C PRO A 113 29.76 -12.12 4.26
N ILE A 114 28.81 -11.38 4.83
CA ILE A 114 27.67 -10.84 4.10
C ILE A 114 28.20 -9.86 3.05
N ALA A 115 27.86 -10.09 1.79
CA ALA A 115 28.35 -9.31 0.67
C ALA A 115 27.76 -7.90 0.64
N THR A 116 28.58 -6.94 0.22
CA THR A 116 28.12 -5.61 -0.21
C THR A 116 27.88 -5.65 -1.71
N TYR A 117 26.79 -5.07 -2.18
CA TYR A 117 26.53 -4.92 -3.61
C TYR A 117 27.00 -3.54 -4.08
N LYS A 118 28.02 -3.51 -4.94
CA LYS A 118 28.63 -2.28 -5.44
C LYS A 118 29.08 -2.46 -6.89
N ASP A 119 28.87 -1.43 -7.72
CA ASP A 119 29.31 -1.42 -9.13
C ASP A 119 28.87 -2.67 -9.92
N GLN A 120 27.63 -3.09 -9.70
CA GLN A 120 27.00 -4.28 -10.27
C GLN A 120 27.66 -5.62 -9.90
N ARG A 121 28.45 -5.66 -8.82
CA ARG A 121 29.18 -6.84 -8.35
C ARG A 121 28.97 -7.04 -6.85
N PHE A 122 29.13 -8.29 -6.41
CA PHE A 122 29.13 -8.64 -4.99
C PHE A 122 30.57 -8.65 -4.47
N GLU A 123 30.81 -7.86 -3.43
CA GLU A 123 32.10 -7.77 -2.72
C GLU A 123 31.98 -8.41 -1.34
N TYR A 124 32.90 -9.33 -1.01
CA TYR A 124 32.88 -10.10 0.23
C TYR A 124 33.97 -9.61 1.18
N THR A 125 33.75 -8.46 1.81
CA THR A 125 34.72 -7.84 2.72
C THR A 125 34.41 -8.18 4.17
N ARG A 126 35.37 -8.75 4.91
CA ARG A 126 35.21 -9.09 6.33
C ARG A 126 35.23 -7.84 7.21
N ASP A 127 34.28 -7.71 8.13
CA ASP A 127 34.34 -6.70 9.20
C ASP A 127 35.47 -7.07 10.18
N ALA A 128 36.55 -6.27 10.17
CA ALA A 128 37.72 -6.52 10.99
C ALA A 128 37.42 -6.57 12.50
N LYS A 129 36.42 -5.83 12.98
CA LYS A 129 36.06 -5.82 14.41
C LYS A 129 35.36 -7.10 14.84
N ILE A 130 34.63 -7.75 13.93
CA ILE A 130 33.94 -9.02 14.21
C ILE A 130 34.91 -10.19 14.03
N PHE A 131 35.62 -10.23 12.90
CA PHE A 131 36.50 -11.34 12.54
C PHE A 131 37.77 -11.44 13.40
N ALA A 132 38.15 -10.39 14.13
CA ALA A 132 39.29 -10.41 15.05
C ALA A 132 38.94 -10.96 16.45
N GLN A 133 37.67 -11.24 16.76
CA GLN A 133 37.26 -11.68 18.11
C GLN A 133 37.29 -13.20 18.25
N ASP A 134 38.04 -13.71 19.22
CA ASP A 134 38.04 -15.13 19.58
C ASP A 134 36.83 -15.48 20.45
N ARG A 135 35.65 -15.48 19.84
CA ARG A 135 34.37 -15.87 20.45
C ARG A 135 33.37 -16.25 19.38
N PHE A 136 32.34 -17.02 19.77
CA PHE A 136 31.23 -17.32 18.87
C PHE A 136 30.37 -16.08 18.57
N TYR A 137 30.03 -15.91 17.29
CA TYR A 137 29.12 -14.91 16.74
C TYR A 137 27.91 -15.58 16.08
N PRO A 138 26.66 -15.10 16.25
CA PRO A 138 26.26 -14.09 17.23
C PRO A 138 26.36 -14.67 18.66
N GLN A 139 26.49 -13.81 19.67
CA GLN A 139 26.49 -14.24 21.07
C GLN A 139 25.08 -14.63 21.54
N GLU A 140 24.08 -13.85 21.12
CA GLU A 140 22.68 -14.08 21.43
C GLU A 140 22.07 -15.04 20.40
N LEU A 141 21.52 -16.15 20.89
CA LEU A 141 20.89 -17.18 20.07
C LEU A 141 19.44 -16.86 19.69
N ALA A 142 18.81 -15.96 20.43
CA ALA A 142 17.49 -15.44 20.14
C ALA A 142 17.50 -13.93 20.35
N THR A 143 17.03 -13.19 19.37
CA THR A 143 16.94 -11.73 19.40
C THR A 143 15.51 -11.29 19.08
N VAL A 144 15.09 -10.14 19.61
CA VAL A 144 13.73 -9.62 19.43
C VAL A 144 13.80 -8.26 18.74
N GLU A 145 12.99 -8.09 17.70
CA GLU A 145 12.74 -6.82 17.03
C GLU A 145 11.28 -6.40 17.26
N GLY A 146 11.06 -5.14 17.61
CA GLY A 146 9.76 -4.58 18.02
C GLY A 146 9.71 -4.26 19.53
N PRO A 147 8.51 -4.09 20.12
CA PRO A 147 7.18 -4.30 19.51
C PRO A 147 6.84 -3.30 18.40
N SER A 148 5.95 -3.73 17.51
CA SER A 148 5.42 -2.92 16.41
C SER A 148 3.94 -3.24 16.19
N GLU A 149 3.17 -2.27 15.73
CA GLU A 149 1.74 -2.48 15.45
C GLU A 149 1.56 -3.00 14.03
N PHE A 150 0.85 -4.12 13.90
CA PHE A 150 0.35 -4.63 12.64
C PHE A 150 -1.17 -4.62 12.68
N ARG A 151 -1.76 -3.60 12.05
CA ARG A 151 -3.19 -3.28 12.19
C ARG A 151 -3.52 -3.13 13.67
N GLU A 152 -4.49 -3.90 14.19
CA GLU A 152 -4.87 -3.91 15.60
C GLU A 152 -4.06 -4.91 16.45
N GLN A 153 -3.12 -5.67 15.88
CA GLN A 153 -2.28 -6.63 16.62
C GLN A 153 -0.89 -6.06 16.89
N THR A 154 -0.50 -5.95 18.15
CA THR A 154 0.90 -5.71 18.50
C THR A 154 1.71 -7.00 18.30
N ILE A 155 2.78 -6.91 17.52
CA ILE A 155 3.63 -8.04 17.16
C ILE A 155 5.11 -7.77 17.48
N VAL A 156 5.85 -8.85 17.69
CA VAL A 156 7.32 -8.88 17.71
C VAL A 156 7.84 -9.89 16.71
N ARG A 157 9.02 -9.63 16.17
CA ARG A 157 9.77 -10.59 15.36
C ARG A 157 10.86 -11.19 16.23
N VAL A 158 10.91 -12.50 16.31
CA VAL A 158 11.95 -13.23 17.04
C VAL A 158 12.84 -13.91 16.02
N ALA A 159 14.13 -13.63 16.09
CA ALA A 159 15.14 -14.24 15.22
C ALA A 159 15.98 -15.24 16.03
N ALA A 160 15.87 -16.51 15.65
CA ALA A 160 16.59 -17.62 16.24
C ALA A 160 17.82 -17.99 15.39
N ALA A 161 18.99 -18.12 16.01
CA ALA A 161 20.26 -18.35 15.34
C ALA A 161 20.70 -19.83 15.46
N PRO A 162 20.47 -20.66 14.43
CA PRO A 162 20.93 -22.05 14.43
C PRO A 162 22.43 -22.20 14.18
N PHE A 163 23.11 -21.14 13.73
CA PHE A 163 24.55 -21.18 13.45
C PHE A 163 25.27 -20.14 14.30
N GLN A 164 26.36 -20.57 14.94
CA GLN A 164 27.35 -19.67 15.53
C GLN A 164 28.72 -19.94 14.92
N TYR A 165 29.50 -18.89 14.67
CA TYR A 165 30.84 -19.03 14.11
C TYR A 165 31.87 -18.29 14.97
N ASN A 166 32.97 -18.95 15.30
CA ASN A 166 34.14 -18.31 15.86
C ASN A 166 35.17 -18.06 14.74
N PRO A 167 35.43 -16.80 14.36
CA PRO A 167 36.29 -16.47 13.22
C PRO A 167 37.78 -16.68 13.49
N VAL A 168 38.23 -16.67 14.75
CA VAL A 168 39.65 -16.86 15.10
C VAL A 168 39.99 -18.34 15.13
N THR A 169 39.16 -19.16 15.78
CA THR A 169 39.37 -20.62 15.85
C THR A 169 38.83 -21.37 14.63
N ARG A 170 38.12 -20.68 13.73
CA ARG A 170 37.52 -21.23 12.50
C ARG A 170 36.60 -22.42 12.79
N VAL A 171 35.80 -22.28 13.86
CA VAL A 171 34.82 -23.29 14.30
C VAL A 171 33.41 -22.80 14.04
N LEU A 172 32.65 -23.57 13.26
CA LEU A 172 31.21 -23.40 13.07
C LEU A 172 30.47 -24.34 14.04
N ARG A 173 29.64 -23.78 14.91
CA ARG A 173 28.68 -24.52 15.73
C ARG A 173 27.32 -24.52 15.05
N ILE A 174 26.79 -25.71 14.81
CA ILE A 174 25.47 -25.94 14.23
C ILE A 174 24.55 -26.43 15.36
N ILE A 175 23.58 -25.61 15.72
CA ILE A 175 22.60 -25.89 16.76
C ILE A 175 21.42 -26.58 16.09
N HIS A 176 21.31 -27.86 16.37
CA HIS A 176 20.24 -28.67 15.82
C HIS A 176 18.93 -28.49 16.59
N GLU A 177 19.02 -28.33 17.91
CA GLU A 177 17.85 -28.17 18.79
C GLU A 177 18.13 -27.13 19.86
N MET A 178 17.18 -26.22 20.08
CA MET A 178 17.23 -25.25 21.16
C MET A 178 15.85 -24.92 21.70
N GLN A 179 15.79 -24.63 23.00
CA GLN A 179 14.61 -24.10 23.66
C GLN A 179 14.66 -22.58 23.66
N ILE A 180 13.67 -21.93 23.07
CA ILE A 180 13.52 -20.48 23.07
C ILE A 180 12.44 -20.09 24.07
N VAL A 181 12.76 -19.14 24.93
CA VAL A 181 11.87 -18.55 25.93
C VAL A 181 11.70 -17.08 25.57
N VAL A 182 10.48 -16.68 25.26
CA VAL A 182 10.11 -15.29 24.98
C VAL A 182 9.28 -14.77 26.15
N ASN A 183 9.81 -13.81 26.89
CA ASN A 183 9.14 -13.21 28.05
C ASN A 183 8.47 -11.90 27.64
N HIS A 184 7.21 -11.73 28.00
CA HIS A 184 6.38 -10.55 27.74
C HIS A 184 6.14 -9.84 29.09
N GLY A 185 6.91 -8.78 29.37
CA GLY A 185 6.79 -7.98 30.58
C GLY A 185 6.00 -6.70 30.32
N GLY A 186 4.89 -6.47 31.03
CA GLY A 186 4.11 -5.23 30.88
C GLY A 186 2.69 -5.43 31.40
N ALA A 187 2.06 -4.36 31.87
CA ALA A 187 0.65 -4.42 32.25
C ALA A 187 -0.14 -4.92 31.04
N ALA A 188 -0.95 -5.97 31.24
CA ALA A 188 -1.92 -6.40 30.25
C ALA A 188 -2.75 -5.17 29.87
N GLY A 189 -2.48 -4.58 28.70
CA GLY A 189 -3.38 -3.60 28.11
C GLY A 189 -4.77 -4.20 28.13
N GLN A 190 -5.78 -3.42 28.52
CA GLN A 190 -7.14 -3.91 28.63
C GLN A 190 -7.50 -4.68 27.36
N SER A 191 -7.80 -5.97 27.48
CA SER A 191 -8.36 -6.78 26.39
C SER A 191 -9.59 -6.04 25.87
N ALA A 192 -9.45 -5.42 24.71
CA ALA A 192 -10.54 -4.72 24.10
C ALA A 192 -11.46 -5.72 23.38
N ALA A 193 -12.75 -5.42 23.44
CA ALA A 193 -13.86 -6.23 23.00
C ALA A 193 -13.64 -6.94 21.65
N THR A 194 -14.22 -8.14 21.54
CA THR A 194 -14.40 -8.92 20.32
C THR A 194 -15.00 -8.07 19.20
N THR A 195 -14.15 -7.42 18.41
CA THR A 195 -14.54 -6.90 17.11
C THR A 195 -14.71 -8.07 16.16
N ASN A 196 -15.81 -8.08 15.40
CA ASN A 196 -16.03 -9.07 14.35
C ASN A 196 -15.06 -8.80 13.19
N TYR A 197 -13.90 -9.45 13.20
CA TYR A 197 -12.99 -9.49 12.06
C TYR A 197 -13.60 -10.36 10.95
N SER A 198 -13.33 -10.01 9.69
CA SER A 198 -13.74 -10.87 8.58
C SER A 198 -12.98 -12.20 8.60
N ALA A 199 -13.56 -13.25 8.02
CA ALA A 199 -12.90 -14.56 7.93
C ALA A 199 -11.54 -14.48 7.21
N THR A 200 -11.42 -13.62 6.20
CA THR A 200 -10.18 -13.38 5.46
C THR A 200 -9.11 -12.71 6.32
N GLU A 201 -9.49 -11.73 7.15
CA GLU A 201 -8.55 -11.09 8.07
C GLU A 201 -8.07 -12.07 9.15
N GLU A 202 -8.96 -12.89 9.69
CA GLU A 202 -8.58 -13.91 10.68
C GLU A 202 -7.66 -14.99 10.10
N ALA A 203 -7.88 -15.41 8.84
CA ALA A 203 -6.96 -16.30 8.14
C ALA A 203 -5.57 -15.67 7.99
N PHE A 204 -5.50 -14.41 7.60
CA PHE A 204 -4.23 -13.71 7.47
C PHE A 204 -3.46 -13.62 8.82
N TYR A 205 -4.16 -13.29 9.91
CA TYR A 205 -3.53 -13.27 11.23
C TYR A 205 -3.06 -14.67 11.67
N ARG A 206 -3.82 -15.73 11.35
CA ARG A 206 -3.48 -17.12 11.68
C ARG A 206 -2.21 -17.57 10.99
N ASP A 207 -2.01 -17.16 9.73
CA ASP A 207 -0.84 -17.53 8.95
C ASP A 207 0.40 -16.69 9.33
N LEU A 208 0.19 -15.44 9.77
CA LEU A 208 1.28 -14.53 10.13
C LEU A 208 1.82 -14.78 11.55
N VAL A 209 0.94 -15.02 12.52
CA VAL A 209 1.26 -15.01 13.95
C VAL A 209 1.28 -16.43 14.51
N LEU A 210 2.45 -16.89 14.96
CA LEU A 210 2.63 -18.29 15.39
C LEU A 210 1.77 -18.65 16.61
N ASN A 211 1.61 -17.73 17.57
CA ASN A 211 0.74 -17.88 18.74
C ASN A 211 -0.65 -17.26 18.53
N TYR A 212 -1.21 -17.38 17.32
CA TYR A 212 -2.45 -16.74 16.92
C TYR A 212 -3.59 -16.88 17.95
N GLU A 213 -3.85 -18.09 18.44
CA GLU A 213 -4.96 -18.33 19.38
C GLU A 213 -4.80 -17.56 20.70
N GLN A 214 -3.55 -17.39 21.18
CA GLN A 214 -3.25 -16.61 22.39
C GLN A 214 -3.14 -15.10 22.11
N ALA A 215 -2.75 -14.72 20.89
CA ALA A 215 -2.60 -13.34 20.47
C ALA A 215 -3.95 -12.66 20.16
N ARG A 216 -4.94 -13.42 19.68
CA ARG A 216 -6.27 -12.93 19.31
C ARG A 216 -6.97 -12.06 20.36
N PRO A 217 -7.01 -12.42 21.67
CA PRO A 217 -7.61 -11.57 22.71
C PRO A 217 -6.74 -10.37 23.15
N LEU A 218 -5.52 -10.24 22.61
CA LEU A 218 -4.56 -9.18 22.97
C LEU A 218 -4.57 -8.00 21.99
N ARG A 219 -5.45 -8.02 20.98
CA ARG A 219 -5.56 -6.95 19.98
C ARG A 219 -6.07 -5.66 20.61
N GLY A 220 -5.58 -4.54 20.08
CA GLY A 220 -6.02 -3.20 20.44
C GLY A 220 -7.44 -2.91 19.93
N GLN A 221 -7.98 -1.77 20.37
CA GLN A 221 -9.23 -1.26 19.81
C GLN A 221 -9.03 -0.85 18.36
N ARG A 222 -9.93 -1.31 17.49
CA ARG A 222 -10.02 -0.77 16.13
C ARG A 222 -10.38 0.71 16.23
N GLU A 223 -9.60 1.56 15.58
CA GLU A 223 -9.93 2.98 15.48
C GLU A 223 -11.33 3.14 14.87
N ALA A 224 -12.07 4.11 15.37
CA ALA A 224 -13.42 4.38 14.87
C ALA A 224 -13.38 4.60 13.35
N GLU A 225 -14.32 3.97 12.63
CA GLU A 225 -14.43 4.18 11.19
C GLU A 225 -14.50 5.67 10.89
N LEU A 226 -13.65 6.13 9.96
CA LEU A 226 -13.68 7.50 9.49
C LEU A 226 -15.03 7.78 8.81
N ARG A 227 -15.94 8.42 9.53
CA ARG A 227 -17.22 8.88 9.00
C ARG A 227 -17.05 10.27 8.41
N LYS A 228 -17.50 10.45 7.17
CA LYS A 228 -17.65 11.78 6.59
C LYS A 228 -18.74 12.52 7.36
N SER A 229 -18.42 13.70 7.87
CA SER A 229 -19.34 14.53 8.66
C SER A 229 -20.54 15.04 7.85
N GLN A 230 -20.40 15.14 6.53
CA GLN A 230 -21.44 15.56 5.59
C GLN A 230 -21.33 14.71 4.32
N SER A 231 -22.46 14.22 3.83
CA SER A 231 -22.54 13.38 2.64
C SER A 231 -23.83 13.70 1.89
N PRO A 232 -23.77 14.12 0.62
CA PRO A 232 -24.99 14.33 -0.19
C PRO A 232 -25.87 13.07 -0.30
N PHE A 233 -25.30 11.88 -0.08
CA PHE A 233 -26.05 10.63 -0.03
C PHE A 233 -27.00 10.52 1.17
N ALA A 234 -26.79 11.32 2.22
CA ALA A 234 -27.69 11.41 3.36
C ALA A 234 -28.82 12.45 3.14
N GLU A 235 -28.71 13.26 2.08
CA GLU A 235 -29.62 14.38 1.79
C GLU A 235 -30.72 14.00 0.80
N GLY A 236 -31.09 12.72 0.71
CA GLY A 236 -32.17 12.23 -0.14
C GLY A 236 -31.71 11.47 -1.39
N PRO A 237 -32.62 11.19 -2.34
CA PRO A 237 -32.32 10.36 -3.50
C PRO A 237 -31.33 11.06 -4.46
N LEU A 238 -30.35 10.29 -4.94
CA LEU A 238 -29.38 10.71 -5.95
C LEU A 238 -29.48 9.83 -7.19
N TYR A 239 -29.56 10.48 -8.35
CA TYR A 239 -29.60 9.83 -9.65
C TYR A 239 -28.20 9.84 -10.26
N LYS A 240 -27.59 8.65 -10.36
CA LYS A 240 -26.24 8.47 -10.92
C LYS A 240 -26.30 8.32 -12.44
N PHE A 241 -25.45 9.05 -13.15
CA PHE A 241 -25.24 8.88 -14.59
C PHE A 241 -23.77 9.10 -14.94
N ALA A 242 -23.36 8.57 -16.10
CA ALA A 242 -21.98 8.65 -16.59
C ALA A 242 -21.89 9.61 -17.77
N ILE A 243 -20.74 10.26 -17.91
CA ILE A 243 -20.29 10.91 -19.13
C ILE A 243 -18.93 10.35 -19.53
N THR A 244 -18.66 10.33 -20.84
CA THR A 244 -17.40 9.84 -21.42
C THR A 244 -16.56 10.97 -22.01
N SER A 245 -17.20 12.04 -22.48
CA SER A 245 -16.52 13.20 -23.09
C SER A 245 -16.71 14.48 -22.27
N GLU A 246 -15.79 15.42 -22.48
CA GLU A 246 -15.89 16.78 -21.95
C GLU A 246 -16.83 17.63 -22.82
N GLY A 247 -17.63 18.51 -22.19
CA GLY A 247 -18.49 19.42 -22.92
C GLY A 247 -19.69 19.94 -22.12
N LEU A 248 -20.57 20.69 -22.80
CA LEU A 248 -21.82 21.16 -22.23
C LEU A 248 -22.92 20.11 -22.45
N PHE A 249 -23.48 19.61 -21.36
CA PHE A 249 -24.54 18.60 -21.37
C PHE A 249 -25.89 19.22 -21.03
N ARG A 250 -26.95 18.64 -21.60
CA ARG A 250 -28.35 19.05 -21.36
C ARG A 250 -29.18 17.87 -20.88
N ILE A 251 -29.86 18.05 -19.75
CA ILE A 251 -30.85 17.11 -19.21
C ILE A 251 -32.21 17.80 -19.27
N THR A 252 -33.17 17.26 -20.03
CA THR A 252 -34.49 17.86 -20.18
C THR A 252 -35.49 17.26 -19.20
N GLY A 253 -36.57 17.99 -18.90
CA GLY A 253 -37.71 17.48 -18.15
C GLY A 253 -38.31 16.23 -18.77
N GLN A 254 -38.42 16.18 -20.10
CA GLN A 254 -38.80 14.96 -20.82
C GLN A 254 -37.88 13.76 -20.54
N THR A 255 -36.56 13.96 -20.43
CA THR A 255 -35.63 12.88 -20.07
C THR A 255 -35.89 12.38 -18.65
N LEU A 256 -36.14 13.28 -17.69
CA LEU A 256 -36.40 12.91 -16.30
C LEU A 256 -37.74 12.20 -16.14
N GLU A 257 -38.80 12.71 -16.76
CA GLU A 257 -40.13 12.07 -16.80
C GLU A 257 -40.04 10.67 -17.42
N GLY A 258 -39.32 10.52 -18.54
CA GLY A 258 -39.08 9.23 -19.18
C GLY A 258 -38.29 8.22 -18.34
N LYS A 259 -37.63 8.67 -17.26
CA LYS A 259 -36.98 7.81 -16.25
C LYS A 259 -37.83 7.60 -15.00
N GLY A 260 -39.09 8.02 -15.02
CA GLY A 260 -40.07 7.81 -13.95
C GLY A 260 -40.05 8.87 -12.84
N LEU A 261 -39.40 10.01 -13.05
CA LEU A 261 -39.44 11.12 -12.09
C LEU A 261 -40.74 11.92 -12.24
N ASN A 262 -41.38 12.24 -11.11
CA ASN A 262 -42.54 13.13 -11.10
C ASN A 262 -42.08 14.60 -11.12
N LEU A 263 -42.15 15.22 -12.30
CA LEU A 263 -41.75 16.61 -12.52
C LEU A 263 -42.47 17.61 -11.60
N SER A 264 -43.75 17.37 -11.30
CA SER A 264 -44.55 18.26 -10.44
C SER A 264 -44.04 18.37 -8.99
N SER A 265 -43.20 17.42 -8.56
CA SER A 265 -42.58 17.44 -7.22
C SER A 265 -41.25 18.19 -7.17
N ILE A 266 -40.68 18.53 -8.32
CA ILE A 266 -39.34 19.10 -8.44
C ILE A 266 -39.43 20.62 -8.35
N ASN A 267 -38.72 21.20 -7.38
CA ASN A 267 -38.49 22.64 -7.34
C ASN A 267 -37.20 22.97 -8.11
N PRO A 268 -37.27 23.75 -9.22
CA PRO A 268 -36.09 24.15 -10.00
C PRO A 268 -34.97 24.78 -9.18
N ALA A 269 -35.28 25.49 -8.09
CA ALA A 269 -34.30 26.15 -7.22
C ALA A 269 -33.46 25.15 -6.40
N ASN A 270 -33.99 23.95 -6.13
CA ASN A 270 -33.37 22.96 -5.25
C ASN A 270 -32.60 21.87 -6.01
N ILE A 271 -32.55 21.94 -7.34
CA ILE A 271 -31.78 21.01 -8.15
C ILE A 271 -30.28 21.24 -7.90
N LYS A 272 -29.58 20.17 -7.52
CA LYS A 272 -28.12 20.13 -7.25
C LYS A 272 -27.46 19.03 -8.08
N LEU A 273 -26.22 19.26 -8.48
CA LEU A 273 -25.43 18.30 -9.24
C LEU A 273 -24.08 18.09 -8.56
N TYR A 274 -23.71 16.84 -8.32
CA TYR A 274 -22.51 16.50 -7.57
C TYR A 274 -21.53 15.64 -8.36
N ASN A 275 -20.24 15.97 -8.30
CA ASN A 275 -19.13 15.25 -8.94
C ASN A 275 -17.78 15.78 -8.42
N ASN A 276 -16.71 14.97 -8.54
CA ASN A 276 -15.34 15.32 -8.10
C ASN A 276 -14.33 15.51 -9.25
N GLY A 277 -14.80 15.70 -10.48
CA GLY A 277 -14.01 16.10 -11.63
C GLY A 277 -13.35 14.98 -12.42
N GLY A 278 -13.65 13.70 -12.16
CA GLY A 278 -13.20 12.56 -12.97
C GLY A 278 -11.69 12.23 -12.91
N ARG A 279 -10.90 13.04 -12.19
CA ARG A 279 -9.45 12.88 -12.05
C ARG A 279 -9.09 11.75 -11.09
N GLU A 280 -7.89 11.22 -11.29
CA GLU A 280 -7.32 10.23 -10.40
C GLU A 280 -7.12 10.77 -8.99
N LEU A 281 -7.19 9.86 -8.01
CA LEU A 281 -6.85 10.19 -6.64
C LEU A 281 -5.34 10.48 -6.54
N PRO A 282 -4.93 11.54 -5.83
CA PRO A 282 -3.52 11.82 -5.62
C PRO A 282 -2.81 10.66 -4.93
N ARG A 283 -1.65 10.26 -5.47
CA ARG A 283 -0.79 9.19 -4.92
C ARG A 283 -0.21 9.53 -3.55
N ARG A 284 0.09 10.81 -3.30
CA ARG A 284 0.62 11.25 -1.99
C ARG A 284 -0.50 11.22 -0.95
N LEU A 285 -0.30 10.51 0.15
CA LEU A 285 -1.29 10.41 1.23
C LEU A 285 -1.65 11.79 1.81
N SER A 286 -0.69 12.71 1.85
CA SER A 286 -0.87 14.09 2.35
C SER A 286 -1.54 15.06 1.38
N SER A 287 -1.77 14.69 0.11
CA SER A 287 -2.43 15.59 -0.85
C SER A 287 -3.87 15.90 -0.42
N PRO A 288 -4.33 17.14 -0.60
CA PRO A 288 -5.69 17.52 -0.26
C PRO A 288 -6.70 16.75 -1.11
N ARG A 289 -7.81 16.35 -0.49
CA ARG A 289 -8.93 15.67 -1.15
C ARG A 289 -10.24 16.28 -0.67
N PRO A 290 -11.23 16.46 -1.55
CA PRO A 290 -12.55 16.91 -1.13
C PRO A 290 -13.12 16.03 -0.02
N ASN A 291 -13.74 16.64 0.98
CA ASN A 291 -14.40 15.93 2.05
C ASN A 291 -15.80 15.45 1.64
N GLY A 292 -15.89 14.66 0.57
CA GLY A 292 -17.16 14.21 -0.02
C GLY A 292 -17.28 14.57 -1.50
N LEU A 293 -18.51 14.62 -2.01
CA LEU A 293 -18.80 15.10 -3.36
C LEU A 293 -18.90 16.63 -3.37
N LEU A 294 -18.39 17.26 -4.42
CA LEU A 294 -18.50 18.71 -4.64
C LEU A 294 -19.71 19.06 -5.49
N GLU A 295 -20.39 20.15 -5.15
CA GLU A 295 -21.48 20.68 -5.95
C GLU A 295 -20.96 21.44 -7.18
N ASN A 296 -21.45 21.02 -8.34
CA ASN A 296 -21.14 21.57 -9.65
C ASN A 296 -22.19 22.63 -9.99
N ALA A 297 -21.75 23.77 -10.51
CA ALA A 297 -22.66 24.83 -10.92
C ALA A 297 -23.47 24.39 -12.14
N ILE A 298 -24.78 24.55 -12.07
CA ILE A 298 -25.71 24.24 -13.16
C ILE A 298 -26.46 25.49 -13.61
N TYR A 299 -26.96 25.48 -14.84
CA TYR A 299 -27.96 26.41 -15.30
C TYR A 299 -29.30 25.67 -15.40
N VAL A 300 -30.37 26.29 -14.91
CA VAL A 300 -31.72 25.72 -14.96
C VAL A 300 -32.59 26.73 -15.71
N SER A 301 -33.23 26.28 -16.77
CA SER A 301 -34.26 27.03 -17.49
C SER A 301 -35.61 26.48 -17.10
N ASP A 302 -36.42 27.28 -16.43
CA ASP A 302 -37.75 26.93 -15.88
C ASP A 302 -38.89 27.79 -16.47
N GLY A 303 -38.63 28.53 -17.56
CA GLY A 303 -39.61 29.43 -18.16
C GLY A 303 -40.07 30.61 -17.28
N GLY A 304 -39.56 30.74 -16.05
CA GLY A 304 -39.91 31.79 -15.09
C GLY A 304 -41.18 31.55 -14.27
N ASP A 305 -41.74 30.34 -14.25
CA ASP A 305 -42.97 30.03 -13.50
C ASP A 305 -42.74 29.33 -12.15
N GLY A 306 -41.47 29.03 -11.82
CA GLY A 306 -41.06 28.38 -10.59
C GLY A 306 -41.38 26.88 -10.52
N LYS A 307 -41.75 26.26 -11.64
CA LYS A 307 -41.99 24.81 -11.76
C LYS A 307 -40.99 24.20 -12.73
N PHE A 308 -40.79 22.89 -12.61
CA PHE A 308 -39.96 22.16 -13.56
C PHE A 308 -40.87 21.32 -14.45
N ASP A 309 -41.06 21.76 -15.68
CA ASP A 309 -41.94 21.17 -16.68
C ASP A 309 -41.18 20.37 -17.74
N ARG A 310 -41.93 19.73 -18.65
CA ARG A 310 -41.37 18.88 -19.70
C ARG A 310 -40.40 19.60 -20.64
N ASN A 311 -40.63 20.89 -20.87
CA ASN A 311 -39.83 21.73 -21.78
C ASN A 311 -38.61 22.37 -21.09
N ASP A 312 -38.51 22.23 -19.77
CA ASP A 312 -37.42 22.77 -18.98
C ASP A 312 -36.18 21.90 -19.07
N PHE A 313 -35.03 22.48 -18.74
CA PHE A 313 -33.77 21.78 -18.84
C PHE A 313 -32.71 22.29 -17.87
N ILE A 314 -31.80 21.37 -17.55
CA ILE A 314 -30.59 21.61 -16.78
C ILE A 314 -29.41 21.57 -17.76
N LEU A 315 -28.57 22.60 -17.72
CA LEU A 315 -27.25 22.59 -18.37
C LEU A 315 -26.15 22.48 -17.32
N PHE A 316 -25.14 21.68 -17.63
CA PHE A 316 -23.93 21.59 -16.83
C PHE A 316 -22.72 21.33 -17.72
N TYR A 317 -21.56 21.79 -17.27
CA TYR A 317 -20.30 21.48 -17.93
C TYR A 317 -19.75 20.17 -17.35
N GLY A 318 -19.74 19.13 -18.18
CA GLY A 318 -19.22 17.81 -17.85
C GLY A 318 -17.75 17.72 -18.22
N ARG A 319 -16.92 17.17 -17.33
CA ARG A 319 -15.50 16.89 -17.59
C ARG A 319 -15.28 15.41 -17.87
N GLY A 320 -14.50 15.11 -18.89
CA GLY A 320 -14.04 13.75 -19.18
C GLY A 320 -13.08 13.22 -18.11
N VAL A 321 -12.76 11.94 -18.21
CA VAL A 321 -11.70 11.30 -17.41
C VAL A 321 -10.29 11.54 -17.99
N GLU A 322 -10.24 12.09 -19.19
CA GLU A 322 -9.05 12.52 -19.90
C GLU A 322 -9.27 13.94 -20.46
N GLY A 323 -8.19 14.68 -20.70
CA GLY A 323 -8.24 16.02 -21.27
C GLY A 323 -7.11 16.92 -20.81
N PHE A 324 -7.29 18.24 -20.97
CA PHE A 324 -6.26 19.22 -20.62
C PHE A 324 -6.63 20.03 -19.38
N ALA A 325 -5.66 20.20 -18.49
CA ALA A 325 -5.75 21.06 -17.33
C ALA A 325 -4.90 22.31 -17.58
N TYR A 326 -5.54 23.47 -17.67
CA TYR A 326 -4.82 24.74 -17.74
C TYR A 326 -4.49 25.24 -16.33
N ASP A 327 -3.20 25.41 -16.04
CA ASP A 327 -2.70 26.10 -14.86
C ASP A 327 -2.55 27.59 -15.17
N SER A 328 -3.52 28.38 -14.75
CA SER A 328 -3.50 29.83 -14.95
C SER A 328 -2.41 30.55 -14.15
N THR A 329 -1.78 29.88 -13.19
CA THR A 329 -0.68 30.45 -12.38
C THR A 329 0.63 30.39 -13.17
N ASN A 330 0.88 29.26 -13.80
CA ASN A 330 2.12 29.01 -14.55
C ASN A 330 1.96 29.18 -16.07
N GLY A 331 0.75 29.45 -16.55
CA GLY A 331 0.45 29.62 -17.97
C GLY A 331 0.64 28.34 -18.78
N ALA A 332 0.50 27.17 -18.16
CA ALA A 332 0.82 25.87 -18.76
C ALA A 332 -0.40 24.96 -18.85
N SER A 333 -0.53 24.23 -19.97
CA SER A 333 -1.51 23.16 -20.14
C SER A 333 -0.85 21.81 -19.89
N ALA A 334 -1.45 21.00 -19.03
CA ALA A 334 -1.02 19.62 -18.79
C ALA A 334 -2.13 18.64 -19.17
N HIS A 335 -1.81 17.65 -19.99
CA HIS A 335 -2.74 16.55 -20.26
C HIS A 335 -2.89 15.66 -19.03
N TYR A 336 -4.07 15.10 -18.82
CA TYR A 336 -4.32 14.08 -17.80
C TYR A 336 -5.14 12.93 -18.38
N ILE A 337 -4.90 11.73 -17.86
CA ILE A 337 -5.65 10.51 -18.15
C ILE A 337 -5.99 9.85 -16.82
N ASN A 338 -7.14 9.19 -16.74
CA ASN A 338 -7.48 8.32 -15.63
C ASN A 338 -7.22 6.86 -16.02
N HIS A 339 -6.17 6.27 -15.46
CA HIS A 339 -5.75 4.89 -15.74
C HIS A 339 -6.68 3.84 -15.09
N PHE A 340 -7.64 4.26 -14.28
CA PHE A 340 -8.49 3.36 -13.49
C PHE A 340 -9.96 3.39 -13.90
N GLY A 341 -10.35 4.21 -14.88
CA GLY A 341 -11.73 4.26 -15.32
C GLY A 341 -11.97 5.12 -16.56
N PHE A 342 -12.94 4.68 -17.36
CA PHE A 342 -13.31 5.31 -18.64
C PHE A 342 -14.53 6.25 -18.54
N ASN A 343 -15.20 6.29 -17.39
CA ASN A 343 -16.44 7.02 -17.19
C ASN A 343 -16.32 7.99 -16.01
N ASN A 344 -16.74 9.24 -16.19
CA ASN A 344 -16.92 10.17 -15.08
C ASN A 344 -18.38 10.17 -14.63
N TYR A 345 -18.62 9.97 -13.32
CA TYR A 345 -19.96 9.80 -12.77
C TYR A 345 -20.45 11.05 -12.05
N TYR A 346 -21.64 11.51 -12.44
CA TYR A 346 -22.35 12.62 -11.82
C TYR A 346 -23.55 12.11 -11.04
N PHE A 347 -23.91 12.82 -9.98
CA PHE A 347 -25.05 12.52 -9.12
C PHE A 347 -25.99 13.72 -9.10
N LEU A 348 -27.16 13.56 -9.70
CA LEU A 348 -28.21 14.57 -9.73
C LEU A 348 -29.11 14.42 -8.50
N SER A 349 -29.35 15.50 -7.78
CA SER A 349 -30.37 15.61 -6.74
C SER A 349 -31.45 16.58 -7.20
N VAL A 350 -32.70 16.12 -7.29
CA VAL A 350 -33.85 16.97 -7.65
C VAL A 350 -34.77 17.28 -6.47
N ASN A 351 -34.77 16.42 -5.46
CA ASN A 351 -35.59 16.52 -4.26
C ASN A 351 -34.72 16.28 -3.02
N PRO A 352 -33.78 17.19 -2.71
CA PRO A 352 -32.94 17.04 -1.52
C PRO A 352 -33.77 17.20 -0.24
N THR A 353 -33.40 16.47 0.81
CA THR A 353 -33.98 16.61 2.15
C THR A 353 -33.75 18.01 2.72
N ASP A 354 -32.58 18.61 2.44
CA ASP A 354 -32.34 20.03 2.67
C ASP A 354 -32.82 20.86 1.47
N ALA A 355 -34.06 21.34 1.58
CA ALA A 355 -34.69 22.26 0.63
C ALA A 355 -34.45 23.74 0.95
N THR A 356 -33.66 24.06 1.99
CA THR A 356 -33.40 25.46 2.43
C THR A 356 -32.20 26.08 1.71
N THR A 357 -31.25 25.24 1.28
CA THR A 357 -30.09 25.67 0.51
C THR A 357 -30.35 25.53 -0.99
N PRO A 358 -30.49 26.63 -1.75
CA PRO A 358 -30.67 26.56 -3.20
C PRO A 358 -29.44 25.94 -3.86
N GLY A 359 -29.64 25.26 -4.98
CA GLY A 359 -28.53 24.66 -5.71
C GLY A 359 -27.60 25.69 -6.33
N LYS A 360 -26.34 25.32 -6.50
CA LYS A 360 -25.31 26.15 -7.08
C LYS A 360 -25.61 26.46 -8.54
N ARG A 361 -25.61 27.75 -8.89
CA ARG A 361 -25.88 28.23 -10.25
C ARG A 361 -24.63 28.71 -10.97
N MET A 362 -24.62 28.60 -12.30
CA MET A 362 -23.59 29.20 -13.13
C MET A 362 -23.63 30.73 -13.02
N ASN A 363 -22.46 31.35 -12.99
CA ASN A 363 -22.37 32.82 -13.02
C ASN A 363 -22.74 33.32 -14.41
N VAL A 364 -23.65 34.28 -14.48
CA VAL A 364 -23.96 34.98 -15.73
C VAL A 364 -22.77 35.84 -16.12
N ARG A 365 -22.32 35.72 -17.37
CA ARG A 365 -21.32 36.59 -17.97
C ARG A 365 -21.90 37.21 -19.24
N ALA A 366 -21.57 38.48 -19.49
CA ALA A 366 -21.92 39.12 -20.75
C ALA A 366 -21.24 38.38 -21.91
N THR A 367 -21.99 38.09 -22.96
CA THR A 367 -21.47 37.47 -24.18
C THR A 367 -20.51 38.44 -24.87
N LEU A 368 -19.39 37.91 -25.36
CA LEU A 368 -18.59 38.62 -26.35
C LEU A 368 -19.03 38.17 -27.75
N PRO A 369 -19.20 39.12 -28.67
CA PRO A 369 -18.80 40.51 -28.53
C PRO A 369 -19.84 41.41 -27.86
N VAL A 370 -19.35 42.40 -27.11
CA VAL A 370 -20.12 43.61 -26.79
C VAL A 370 -20.66 44.15 -28.12
N ALA A 371 -21.92 44.58 -28.17
CA ALA A 371 -22.56 45.10 -29.39
C ALA A 371 -21.58 45.99 -30.17
N GLY A 372 -21.23 45.58 -31.40
CA GLY A 372 -20.28 46.29 -32.27
C GLY A 372 -18.95 45.61 -32.59
N ALA A 373 -18.68 44.36 -32.19
CA ALA A 373 -17.46 43.72 -32.72
C ALA A 373 -17.57 43.37 -34.19
N THR A 374 -16.56 43.80 -34.91
CA THR A 374 -16.39 43.65 -36.36
C THR A 374 -15.48 42.47 -36.71
N THR A 375 -14.86 41.82 -35.71
CA THR A 375 -13.92 40.72 -35.90
C THR A 375 -14.50 39.44 -35.33
N ILE A 376 -14.98 38.56 -36.21
CA ILE A 376 -15.41 37.21 -35.86
C ILE A 376 -14.19 36.31 -36.10
N ALA A 377 -13.72 35.60 -35.07
CA ALA A 377 -12.66 34.62 -35.22
C ALA A 377 -13.16 33.44 -36.06
N THR A 378 -12.56 33.22 -37.23
CA THR A 378 -12.89 32.10 -38.13
C THR A 378 -11.92 30.93 -38.01
N THR A 379 -10.86 31.10 -37.23
CA THR A 379 -9.80 30.11 -37.00
C THR A 379 -9.52 30.00 -35.51
N PHE A 380 -9.21 28.79 -35.05
CA PHE A 380 -8.80 28.51 -33.69
C PHE A 380 -7.62 27.54 -33.71
N GLU A 381 -6.80 27.58 -32.67
CA GLU A 381 -5.78 26.56 -32.41
C GLU A 381 -6.36 25.52 -31.46
N GLU A 382 -6.11 24.24 -31.74
CA GLU A 382 -6.54 23.12 -30.90
C GLU A 382 -5.33 22.31 -30.47
N GLN A 383 -5.38 21.82 -29.23
CA GLN A 383 -4.38 20.91 -28.71
C GLN A 383 -4.89 19.47 -28.89
N LEU A 384 -4.18 18.67 -29.67
CA LEU A 384 -4.47 17.25 -29.87
C LEU A 384 -3.54 16.39 -29.01
N PHE A 385 -4.08 15.34 -28.42
CA PHE A 385 -3.32 14.33 -27.68
C PHE A 385 -3.60 12.97 -28.30
N VAL A 386 -2.55 12.21 -28.59
CA VAL A 386 -2.63 10.85 -29.17
C VAL A 386 -1.65 9.98 -28.38
N GLU A 387 -2.19 9.02 -27.65
CA GLU A 387 -1.45 8.02 -26.86
C GLU A 387 -2.31 6.76 -26.79
N GLU A 388 -1.70 5.59 -27.02
CA GLU A 388 -2.43 4.30 -27.09
C GLU A 388 -2.22 3.43 -25.85
N GLU A 389 -1.30 3.83 -24.95
CA GLU A 389 -1.00 3.11 -23.70
C GLU A 389 -0.73 1.60 -23.97
N SER A 390 0.09 1.28 -24.98
CA SER A 390 0.25 -0.10 -25.48
C SER A 390 1.52 -0.82 -25.03
N ASN A 391 2.53 -0.08 -24.57
CA ASN A 391 3.84 -0.62 -24.19
C ASN A 391 4.26 -0.18 -22.80
N VAL A 392 4.53 -1.14 -21.92
CA VAL A 392 5.12 -0.91 -20.59
C VAL A 392 6.63 -1.07 -20.69
N TRP A 393 7.39 0.01 -20.54
CA TRP A 393 8.85 -0.05 -20.66
C TRP A 393 9.52 -0.48 -19.34
N LEU A 394 8.86 -0.22 -18.21
CA LEU A 394 9.25 -0.65 -16.86
C LEU A 394 8.04 -1.27 -16.17
N GLU A 395 8.07 -2.59 -15.91
CA GLU A 395 6.95 -3.36 -15.32
C GLU A 395 6.51 -2.93 -13.90
N SER A 396 7.06 -1.84 -13.37
CA SER A 396 6.78 -1.33 -12.02
C SER A 396 6.20 0.09 -11.99
N ASP A 397 6.03 0.73 -13.15
CA ASP A 397 5.41 2.05 -13.22
C ASP A 397 4.00 2.00 -13.85
N GLN A 398 3.35 3.16 -13.88
CA GLN A 398 2.05 3.36 -14.52
C GLN A 398 2.21 4.14 -15.84
N THR A 399 3.42 4.17 -16.40
CA THR A 399 3.70 4.93 -17.60
C THR A 399 3.68 3.98 -18.76
N TRP A 400 2.60 4.03 -19.52
CA TRP A 400 2.49 3.30 -20.76
C TRP A 400 2.84 4.23 -21.90
N PHE A 401 3.42 3.65 -22.94
CA PHE A 401 3.84 4.35 -24.13
C PHE A 401 3.10 3.77 -25.33
N GLY A 402 2.92 4.58 -26.35
CA GLY A 402 2.24 4.19 -27.57
C GLY A 402 3.18 3.46 -28.50
N PHE A 403 3.02 3.68 -29.80
CA PHE A 403 3.84 3.03 -30.82
C PHE A 403 5.34 3.27 -30.62
N LEU A 404 6.10 2.18 -30.76
CA LEU A 404 7.55 2.25 -30.87
C LEU A 404 7.92 2.85 -32.22
N PHE A 405 8.57 4.01 -32.21
CA PHE A 405 9.23 4.55 -33.39
C PHE A 405 10.49 3.73 -33.67
N SER A 406 10.36 2.66 -34.46
CA SER A 406 11.52 1.90 -34.95
C SER A 406 12.00 2.47 -36.29
N ASN A 407 13.31 2.64 -36.44
CA ASN A 407 13.95 3.11 -37.68
C ASN A 407 14.05 2.03 -38.78
N SER A 408 13.39 0.88 -38.63
CA SER A 408 13.36 -0.13 -39.69
C SER A 408 12.21 0.18 -40.65
N SER A 409 12.54 0.84 -41.76
CA SER A 409 11.74 0.84 -42.98
C SER A 409 11.57 -0.62 -43.45
N GLY A 410 10.35 -1.14 -43.35
CA GLY A 410 9.93 -2.41 -43.95
C GLY A 410 9.65 -2.26 -45.44
#